data_AF-X0T023-F1
#
_entry.id   AF-X0T023-F1
#
_cell.length_a   1.000
_cell.length_b   1.000
_cell.length_c   1.000
_cell.angle_alpha   90.00
_cell.angle_beta   90.00
_cell.angle_gamma   90.00
#
_symmetry.space_group_name_H-M   'P 1'
#
loop_
_entity.id
_entity.type
_entity.pdbx_description
1 polymer ?
#
loop_
_entity_poly.entity_id
_entity_poly.type
_entity_poly.pdbx_seq_one_letter_code
_entity_poly.pdbx_strand_id
1 'polypeptide(L)'
;MASNVVDILKRIRERSLNPKEISTSDRRVCVVYLRLEGCTQEEIAEILKVHRQTIIRDERANRREAAKLVDEIDVKSVAGNLIACARHLIAKTLREKNYALAWKIRKELISVLQSLGYLPRSPEQYHVQIDTFVDLVQLATKKVDAEVIEPGANNKNELPPGPDNSSYTRKKTKQRKRNTPKSHRK
;
A
#
# COMPACT_ATOMS: atom_id res chain seq x y z
N MET A 1 17.50 19.93 28.40
CA MET A 1 17.22 20.45 27.06
C MET A 1 17.36 19.30 26.08
N ALA A 2 16.41 19.12 25.14
CA ALA A 2 16.52 18.05 24.14
C ALA A 2 17.70 18.38 23.20
N SER A 3 18.79 17.64 23.34
CA SER A 3 19.97 17.81 22.50
C SER A 3 19.66 17.33 21.09
N ASN A 4 19.86 18.20 20.10
CA ASN A 4 19.62 17.87 18.69
C ASN A 4 20.56 16.73 18.26
N VAL A 5 20.00 15.68 17.67
CA VAL A 5 20.72 14.44 17.30
C VAL A 5 21.90 14.72 16.39
N VAL A 6 21.72 15.63 15.44
CA VAL A 6 22.76 16.01 14.47
C VAL A 6 23.96 16.63 15.19
N ASP A 7 23.73 17.42 16.24
CA ASP A 7 24.80 18.07 16.99
C ASP A 7 25.57 17.05 17.84
N ILE A 8 24.88 16.05 18.41
CA ILE A 8 25.52 14.95 19.13
C ILE A 8 26.42 14.16 18.17
N LEU A 9 25.92 13.78 17.00
CA LEU A 9 26.68 13.00 16.02
C LEU A 9 27.89 13.78 15.47
N LYS A 10 27.74 15.10 15.25
CA LYS A 10 28.86 15.98 14.88
C LYS A 10 29.93 16.00 15.95
N ARG A 11 29.56 16.20 17.22
CA ARG A 11 30.51 16.20 18.36
C ARG A 11 31.23 14.87 18.54
N ILE A 12 30.55 13.75 18.31
CA ILE A 12 31.18 12.42 18.30
C ILE A 12 32.23 12.34 17.18
N ARG A 13 31.88 12.79 15.97
CA ARG A 13 32.78 12.76 14.81
C ARG A 13 34.01 13.66 15.02
N GLU A 14 33.81 14.82 15.64
CA GLU A 14 34.85 15.78 16.02
C GLU A 14 35.68 15.33 17.23
N ARG A 15 35.34 14.18 17.85
CA ARG A 15 35.95 13.66 19.09
C ARG A 15 35.84 14.59 20.30
N SER A 16 34.96 15.59 20.24
CA SER A 16 34.71 16.52 21.35
C SER A 16 33.78 15.93 22.41
N LEU A 17 33.03 14.88 22.06
CA LEU A 17 32.16 14.14 22.97
C LEU A 17 32.53 12.65 22.96
N ASN A 18 32.75 12.08 24.15
CA ASN A 18 33.01 10.66 24.30
C ASN A 18 31.70 9.86 24.11
N PRO A 19 31.62 8.92 23.15
CA PRO A 19 30.39 8.17 22.88
C PRO A 19 29.89 7.34 24.06
N LYS A 20 30.80 6.98 24.97
CA LYS A 20 30.47 6.18 26.17
C LYS A 20 29.74 6.98 27.26
N GLU A 21 29.88 8.29 27.25
CA GLU A 21 29.27 9.20 28.24
C GLU A 21 27.88 9.69 27.81
N ILE A 22 27.43 9.29 26.61
CA ILE A 22 26.13 9.66 26.09
C ILE A 22 25.04 8.98 26.91
N SER A 23 24.03 9.77 27.28
CA SER A 23 22.86 9.26 27.98
C SER A 23 22.17 8.15 27.18
N THR A 24 21.54 7.22 27.88
CA THR A 24 20.78 6.13 27.24
C THR A 24 19.66 6.65 26.33
N SER A 25 19.00 7.76 26.72
CA SER A 25 17.97 8.40 25.91
C SER A 25 18.55 8.99 24.63
N ASP A 26 19.61 9.78 24.71
CA ASP A 26 20.20 10.42 23.53
C ASP A 26 20.77 9.39 22.56
N ARG A 27 21.41 8.34 23.10
CA ARG A 27 21.92 7.23 22.30
C ARG A 27 20.80 6.54 21.53
N ARG A 28 19.64 6.32 22.14
CA ARG A 28 18.47 5.75 21.47
C ARG A 28 18.00 6.61 20.30
N VAL A 29 17.96 7.93 20.47
CA VAL A 29 17.57 8.84 19.37
C VAL A 29 18.59 8.80 18.23
N CYS A 30 19.89 8.78 18.54
CA CYS A 30 20.95 8.59 17.54
C CYS A 30 20.80 7.27 16.78
N VAL A 31 20.45 6.17 17.47
CA VAL A 31 20.20 4.86 16.83
C VAL A 31 19.02 4.93 15.85
N VAL A 32 17.91 5.58 16.22
CA VAL A 32 16.77 5.77 15.29
C VAL A 32 17.21 6.55 14.05
N TYR A 33 17.91 7.66 14.24
CA TYR A 33 18.36 8.51 13.15
C TYR A 33 19.31 7.76 12.19
N LEU A 34 20.35 7.11 12.72
CA LEU A 34 21.30 6.35 11.89
C LEU A 34 20.63 5.18 11.17
N ARG A 35 19.58 4.58 11.75
CA ARG A 35 18.81 3.53 11.09
C ARG A 35 18.01 4.04 9.89
N LEU A 36 17.47 5.26 9.98
CA LEU A 36 16.76 5.93 8.89
C LEU A 36 17.70 6.30 7.73
N GLU A 37 18.95 6.64 8.03
CA GLU A 37 20.02 6.86 7.05
C GLU A 37 20.51 5.54 6.39
N GLY A 38 20.01 4.40 6.84
CA GLY A 38 20.31 3.09 6.25
C GLY A 38 21.52 2.36 6.86
N CYS A 39 22.09 2.85 7.95
CA CYS A 39 23.25 2.21 8.57
C CYS A 39 22.92 0.83 9.15
N THR A 40 23.90 -0.08 9.09
CA THR A 40 23.82 -1.41 9.70
C THR A 40 24.06 -1.35 11.21
N GLN A 41 23.63 -2.38 11.95
CA GLN A 41 23.84 -2.42 13.41
C GLN A 41 25.33 -2.41 13.81
N GLU A 42 26.19 -2.94 12.94
CA GLU A 42 27.64 -2.99 13.13
C GLU A 42 28.26 -1.61 12.93
N GLU A 43 27.89 -0.91 11.86
CA GLU A 43 28.30 0.49 11.63
C GLU A 43 27.84 1.39 12.78
N ILE A 44 26.60 1.24 13.24
CA ILE A 44 26.06 2.03 14.36
C ILE A 44 26.86 1.75 15.64
N ALA A 45 27.18 0.48 15.91
CA ALA A 45 28.00 0.10 17.06
C ALA A 45 29.41 0.71 16.97
N GLU A 46 30.00 0.75 15.78
CA GLU A 46 31.31 1.35 15.54
C GLU A 46 31.30 2.88 15.70
N ILE A 47 30.28 3.57 15.17
CA ILE A 47 30.11 5.03 15.28
C ILE A 47 29.94 5.43 16.75
N LEU A 48 29.06 4.72 17.47
CA LEU A 48 28.74 5.01 18.86
C LEU A 48 29.73 4.37 19.84
N LYS A 49 30.74 3.64 19.36
CA LYS A 49 31.75 2.93 20.17
C LYS A 49 31.13 2.08 21.30
N VAL A 50 30.02 1.42 21.01
CA VAL A 50 29.32 0.51 21.92
C VAL A 50 29.24 -0.89 21.35
N HIS A 51 28.96 -1.88 22.19
CA HIS A 51 28.79 -3.25 21.73
C HIS A 51 27.52 -3.42 20.90
N ARG A 52 27.55 -4.28 19.88
CA ARG A 52 26.41 -4.58 19.00
C ARG A 52 25.15 -4.99 19.78
N GLN A 53 25.30 -5.76 20.86
CA GLN A 53 24.15 -6.14 21.70
C GLN A 53 23.46 -4.94 22.36
N THR A 54 24.18 -3.86 22.65
CA THR A 54 23.61 -2.62 23.21
C THR A 54 22.69 -1.97 22.18
N ILE A 55 23.12 -1.89 20.91
CA ILE A 55 22.29 -1.38 19.81
C ILE A 55 21.02 -2.20 19.65
N ILE A 56 21.12 -3.53 19.69
CA ILE A 56 19.95 -4.42 19.61
C ILE A 56 18.97 -4.15 20.76
N ARG A 57 19.46 -3.92 21.99
CA ARG A 57 18.62 -3.60 23.15
C ARG A 57 17.94 -2.24 22.98
N ASP A 58 18.67 -1.23 22.51
CA ASP A 58 18.14 0.11 22.26
C ASP A 58 17.09 0.10 21.15
N GLU A 59 17.32 -0.60 20.04
CA GLU A 59 16.30 -0.80 18.99
C GLU A 59 15.04 -1.50 19.50
N ARG A 60 15.18 -2.48 20.41
CA ARG A 60 14.01 -3.13 21.04
C ARG A 60 13.26 -2.16 21.93
N ALA A 61 13.96 -1.32 22.69
CA ALA A 61 13.33 -0.30 23.53
C ALA A 61 12.58 0.74 22.68
N ASN A 62 13.21 1.24 21.62
CA ASN A 62 12.59 2.17 20.68
C ASN A 62 11.33 1.59 20.02
N ARG A 63 11.37 0.30 19.63
CA ARG A 63 10.19 -0.39 19.11
C ARG A 63 9.06 -0.50 20.13
N ARG A 64 9.37 -0.73 21.41
CA ARG A 64 8.35 -0.77 22.47
C ARG A 64 7.75 0.61 22.73
N GLU A 65 8.56 1.65 22.73
CA GLU A 65 8.10 3.04 22.87
C GLU A 65 7.22 3.44 21.68
N ALA A 66 7.66 3.14 20.46
CA ALA A 66 6.86 3.35 19.25
C ALA A 66 5.54 2.55 19.29
N ALA A 67 5.56 1.31 19.78
CA ALA A 67 4.34 0.51 19.90
C ALA A 67 3.31 1.13 20.86
N LYS A 68 3.74 1.76 21.96
CA LYS A 68 2.82 2.49 22.85
C LYS A 68 2.14 3.66 22.14
N LEU A 69 2.89 4.36 21.29
CA LEU A 69 2.32 5.44 20.48
C LEU A 69 1.31 4.92 19.46
N VAL A 70 1.47 3.69 18.95
CA VAL A 70 0.51 3.11 17.99
C VAL A 70 -0.89 2.97 18.60
N ASP A 71 -0.99 2.67 19.89
CA ASP A 71 -2.28 2.58 20.59
C ASP A 71 -2.98 3.96 20.71
N GLU A 72 -2.20 5.05 20.66
CA GLU A 72 -2.70 6.44 20.73
C GLU A 72 -3.02 7.03 19.35
N ILE A 73 -2.64 6.35 18.26
CA ILE A 73 -2.84 6.87 16.91
C ILE A 73 -4.29 6.65 16.46
N ASP A 74 -4.98 7.75 16.15
CA ASP A 74 -6.31 7.70 15.54
C ASP A 74 -6.23 7.12 14.12
N VAL A 75 -6.82 5.95 13.94
CA VAL A 75 -6.95 5.24 12.65
C VAL A 75 -7.54 6.15 11.57
N LYS A 76 -8.46 7.06 11.93
CA LYS A 76 -9.08 8.00 10.98
C LYS A 76 -8.07 9.04 10.49
N SER A 77 -7.21 9.54 11.38
CA SER A 77 -6.15 10.48 11.01
C SER A 77 -5.14 9.83 10.05
N VAL A 78 -4.74 8.58 10.32
CA VAL A 78 -3.83 7.85 9.42
C VAL A 78 -4.47 7.59 8.06
N ALA A 79 -5.73 7.16 8.05
CA ALA A 79 -6.48 6.94 6.82
C ALA A 79 -6.61 8.23 6.00
N GLY A 80 -6.89 9.37 6.64
CA GLY A 80 -6.97 10.68 5.99
C GLY A 80 -5.65 11.07 5.31
N ASN A 81 -4.54 10.93 6.02
CA ASN A 81 -3.20 11.20 5.47
C ASN A 81 -2.87 10.27 4.29
N LEU A 82 -3.18 8.98 4.41
CA LEU A 82 -2.94 8.00 3.36
C LEU A 82 -3.76 8.32 2.09
N ILE A 83 -5.03 8.68 2.26
CA ILE A 83 -5.91 9.09 1.14
C ILE A 83 -5.37 10.35 0.47
N ALA A 84 -4.93 11.36 1.24
CA ALA A 84 -4.37 12.59 0.69
C ALA A 84 -3.10 12.32 -0.15
N CYS A 85 -2.17 11.54 0.39
CA CYS A 85 -0.94 11.13 -0.31
C CYS A 85 -1.25 10.33 -1.58
N ALA A 86 -2.16 9.35 -1.51
CA ALA A 86 -2.53 8.54 -2.65
C ALA A 86 -3.22 9.37 -3.75
N ARG A 87 -4.08 10.33 -3.40
CA ARG A 87 -4.69 11.26 -4.37
C ARG A 87 -3.63 12.10 -5.09
N HIS A 88 -2.63 12.58 -4.36
CA HIS A 88 -1.51 13.32 -4.96
C HIS A 88 -0.72 12.46 -5.95
N LEU A 89 -0.38 11.22 -5.58
CA LEU A 89 0.35 10.29 -6.45
C LEU A 89 -0.47 9.87 -7.68
N ILE A 90 -1.78 9.64 -7.51
CA ILE A 90 -2.69 9.35 -8.63
C ILE A 90 -2.75 10.56 -9.58
N ALA A 91 -2.90 11.79 -9.07
CA ALA A 91 -2.90 12.99 -9.90
C ALA A 91 -1.57 13.18 -10.65
N LYS A 92 -0.44 12.89 -10.02
CA LYS A 92 0.88 12.92 -10.66
C LYS A 92 0.99 11.90 -11.79
N THR A 93 0.61 10.65 -11.53
CA THR A 93 0.73 9.55 -12.50
C THR A 93 -0.23 9.67 -13.68
N LEU A 94 -1.42 10.24 -13.46
CA LEU A 94 -2.35 10.58 -14.54
C LEU A 94 -1.80 11.68 -15.45
N ARG A 95 -1.12 12.70 -14.92
CA ARG A 95 -0.43 13.71 -15.74
C ARG A 95 0.66 13.10 -16.62
N GLU A 96 1.35 12.10 -16.11
CA GLU A 96 2.37 11.31 -16.83
C GLU A 96 1.76 10.25 -17.78
N LYS A 97 0.42 10.16 -17.87
CA LYS A 97 -0.33 9.18 -18.67
C LYS A 97 -0.04 7.71 -18.31
N ASN A 98 0.42 7.45 -17.09
CA ASN A 98 0.69 6.10 -16.60
C ASN A 98 -0.51 5.54 -15.82
N TYR A 99 -1.53 5.09 -16.57
CA TYR A 99 -2.77 4.58 -16.00
C TYR A 99 -2.60 3.27 -15.21
N ALA A 100 -1.66 2.42 -15.61
CA ALA A 100 -1.37 1.16 -14.91
C ALA A 100 -0.88 1.42 -13.48
N LEU A 101 -0.01 2.41 -13.31
CA LEU A 101 0.52 2.78 -12.00
C LEU A 101 -0.55 3.47 -11.14
N ALA A 102 -1.37 4.35 -11.73
CA ALA A 102 -2.50 4.97 -11.04
C ALA A 102 -3.49 3.92 -10.50
N TRP A 103 -3.80 2.89 -11.30
CA TRP A 103 -4.63 1.77 -10.87
C TRP A 103 -3.99 0.98 -9.73
N LYS A 104 -2.68 0.69 -9.82
CA LYS A 104 -1.93 -0.02 -8.79
C LYS A 104 -1.98 0.73 -7.45
N ILE A 105 -1.71 2.04 -7.44
CA ILE A 105 -1.80 2.88 -6.24
C ILE A 105 -3.19 2.79 -5.63
N ARG A 106 -4.24 2.90 -6.45
CA ARG A 106 -5.63 2.84 -5.97
C ARG A 106 -5.97 1.49 -5.35
N LYS A 107 -5.53 0.39 -5.95
CA LYS A 107 -5.73 -0.96 -5.42
C LYS A 107 -5.01 -1.15 -4.08
N GLU A 108 -3.76 -0.71 -3.98
CA GLU A 108 -2.97 -0.77 -2.75
C GLU A 108 -3.60 0.08 -1.65
N LEU A 109 -4.06 1.29 -1.96
CA LEU A 109 -4.77 2.15 -1.01
C LEU A 109 -5.99 1.44 -0.40
N ILE A 110 -6.84 0.83 -1.23
CA ILE A 110 -8.03 0.11 -0.75
C ILE A 110 -7.63 -1.05 0.16
N SER A 111 -6.63 -1.85 -0.25
CA SER A 111 -6.14 -2.97 0.55
C SER A 111 -5.61 -2.53 1.91
N VAL A 112 -4.86 -1.41 1.96
CA VAL A 112 -4.33 -0.87 3.22
C VAL A 112 -5.48 -0.35 4.10
N LEU A 113 -6.41 0.43 3.56
CA LEU A 113 -7.58 0.93 4.32
C LEU A 113 -8.45 -0.21 4.86
N GLN A 114 -8.60 -1.31 4.14
CA GLN A 114 -9.29 -2.51 4.62
C GLN A 114 -8.51 -3.20 5.75
N SER A 115 -7.19 -3.34 5.60
CA SER A 115 -6.34 -3.94 6.64
C SER A 115 -6.32 -3.13 7.94
N LEU A 116 -6.48 -1.80 7.84
CA LEU A 116 -6.63 -0.89 8.98
C LEU A 116 -8.04 -0.93 9.61
N GLY A 117 -9.00 -1.66 9.03
CA GLY A 117 -10.39 -1.68 9.48
C GLY A 117 -11.18 -0.40 9.16
N TYR A 118 -10.61 0.51 8.35
CA TYR A 118 -11.27 1.76 7.94
C TYR A 118 -12.35 1.53 6.87
N LEU A 119 -12.13 0.54 5.99
CA LEU A 119 -13.12 0.08 5.02
C LEU A 119 -13.53 -1.36 5.32
N PRO A 120 -14.81 -1.73 5.13
CA PRO A 120 -15.21 -3.12 5.24
C PRO A 120 -14.46 -3.96 4.20
N ARG A 121 -13.88 -5.07 4.65
CA ARG A 121 -13.34 -6.09 3.74
C ARG A 121 -14.53 -6.85 3.18
N SER A 122 -14.77 -6.77 1.87
CA SER A 122 -15.77 -7.63 1.24
C SER A 122 -15.44 -9.09 1.57
N PRO A 123 -16.42 -9.91 1.98
CA PRO A 123 -16.17 -11.29 2.30
C PRO A 123 -15.58 -12.01 1.09
N GLU A 124 -14.44 -12.67 1.27
CA GLU A 124 -13.68 -13.31 0.18
C GLU A 124 -14.38 -14.57 -0.35
N GLN A 125 -15.33 -15.14 0.42
CA GLN A 125 -16.07 -16.33 0.05
C GLN A 125 -17.51 -16.25 0.57
N TYR A 126 -18.48 -16.27 -0.33
CA TYR A 126 -19.85 -16.66 0.02
C TYR A 126 -19.91 -18.17 -0.07
N HIS A 127 -19.99 -18.86 1.06
CA HIS A 127 -20.41 -20.26 1.07
C HIS A 127 -21.93 -20.26 0.93
N VAL A 128 -22.41 -20.22 -0.31
CA VAL A 128 -23.84 -20.44 -0.58
C VAL A 128 -24.03 -21.94 -0.66
N GLN A 129 -24.48 -22.56 0.44
CA GLN A 129 -25.07 -23.89 0.35
C GLN A 129 -26.38 -23.74 -0.43
N ILE A 130 -26.38 -24.25 -1.66
CA ILE A 130 -27.56 -24.33 -2.50
C ILE A 130 -28.05 -25.77 -2.37
N ASP A 131 -28.97 -26.01 -1.44
CA ASP A 131 -29.50 -27.35 -1.21
C ASP A 131 -30.56 -27.71 -2.27
N THR A 132 -31.29 -26.73 -2.83
CA THR A 132 -32.22 -26.95 -3.94
C THR A 132 -32.27 -25.78 -4.94
N PHE A 133 -32.64 -26.07 -6.19
CA PHE A 133 -32.84 -25.07 -7.26
C PHE A 133 -33.89 -24.00 -6.89
N VAL A 134 -34.87 -24.37 -6.05
CA VAL A 134 -35.91 -23.46 -5.54
C VAL A 134 -35.32 -22.36 -4.67
N ASP A 135 -34.30 -22.67 -3.86
CA ASP A 135 -33.62 -21.69 -3.01
C ASP A 135 -32.85 -20.65 -3.83
N LEU A 136 -32.32 -21.05 -4.99
CA LEU A 136 -31.64 -20.16 -5.93
C LEU A 136 -32.61 -19.12 -6.53
N VAL A 137 -33.81 -19.56 -6.89
CA VAL A 137 -34.87 -18.68 -7.43
C VAL A 137 -35.41 -17.76 -6.33
N GLN A 138 -35.57 -18.25 -5.10
CA GLN A 138 -35.99 -17.42 -3.96
C GLN A 138 -34.91 -16.41 -3.54
N LEU A 139 -33.63 -16.77 -3.59
CA LEU A 139 -32.52 -15.85 -3.31
C LEU A 139 -32.35 -14.79 -4.41
N ALA A 140 -32.58 -15.16 -5.68
CA ALA A 140 -32.54 -14.23 -6.80
C ALA A 140 -33.70 -13.22 -6.73
N THR A 141 -34.90 -13.67 -6.38
CA THR A 141 -36.09 -12.80 -6.25
C THR A 141 -36.00 -11.88 -5.03
N LYS A 142 -35.56 -12.38 -3.86
CA LYS A 142 -35.35 -11.54 -2.66
C LYS A 142 -34.31 -10.42 -2.82
N LYS A 143 -33.35 -10.55 -3.74
CA LYS A 143 -32.36 -9.50 -4.02
C LYS A 143 -32.83 -8.43 -5.02
N VAL A 144 -33.95 -8.66 -5.71
CA VAL A 144 -34.52 -7.69 -6.66
C VAL A 144 -35.47 -6.70 -5.96
N ASP A 145 -35.97 -7.04 -4.76
CA ASP A 145 -36.87 -6.17 -3.99
C ASP A 145 -36.13 -5.15 -3.07
N ALA A 146 -34.80 -5.16 -3.04
CA ALA A 146 -34.00 -4.16 -2.33
C ALA A 146 -33.36 -3.20 -3.36
N GLU A 147 -33.93 -1.99 -3.42
CA GLU A 147 -33.58 -0.85 -4.28
C GLU A 147 -34.24 -0.84 -5.68
N VAL A 148 -35.58 -0.85 -5.70
CA VAL A 148 -36.31 -0.03 -6.67
C VAL A 148 -36.13 1.43 -6.23
N ILE A 149 -35.09 2.08 -6.74
CA ILE A 149 -35.01 3.53 -6.79
C ILE A 149 -36.11 3.95 -7.76
N GLU A 150 -37.15 4.63 -7.25
CA GLU A 150 -38.18 5.20 -8.10
C GLU A 150 -37.54 6.07 -9.19
N PRO A 151 -37.89 5.89 -10.48
CA PRO A 151 -37.43 6.79 -11.53
C PRO A 151 -38.08 8.15 -11.32
N GLY A 152 -37.30 9.11 -10.79
CA GLY A 152 -37.65 10.52 -10.76
C GLY A 152 -38.05 11.00 -12.16
N ALA A 153 -39.24 11.56 -12.26
CA ALA A 153 -40.00 11.81 -13.49
C ALA A 153 -39.43 12.88 -14.47
N ASN A 154 -38.13 13.17 -14.50
CA ASN A 154 -37.59 14.25 -15.35
C ASN A 154 -36.18 13.97 -15.90
N ASN A 155 -36.02 13.02 -16.81
CA ASN A 155 -34.82 12.97 -17.67
C ASN A 155 -35.19 12.69 -19.13
N LYS A 156 -35.25 13.76 -19.93
CA LYS A 156 -35.32 13.72 -21.40
C LYS A 156 -33.93 13.42 -21.99
N ASN A 157 -33.36 12.27 -21.67
CA ASN A 157 -32.18 11.78 -22.37
C ASN A 157 -32.65 10.78 -23.44
N GLU A 158 -33.04 11.32 -24.59
CA GLU A 158 -33.16 10.54 -25.81
C GLU A 158 -31.81 9.89 -26.10
N LEU A 159 -31.78 8.56 -26.17
CA LEU A 159 -30.62 7.83 -26.68
C LEU A 159 -30.46 8.14 -28.17
N PRO A 160 -29.23 8.39 -28.67
CA PRO A 160 -29.01 8.51 -30.09
C PRO A 160 -29.33 7.17 -30.79
N PRO A 161 -29.86 7.22 -32.03
CA PRO A 161 -30.16 6.02 -32.80
C PRO A 161 -28.89 5.20 -33.03
N GLY A 162 -28.98 3.90 -32.72
CA GLY A 162 -27.88 2.96 -32.88
C GLY A 162 -27.50 2.80 -34.37
N PRO A 163 -26.21 2.57 -34.67
CA PRO A 163 -25.75 2.41 -36.05
C PRO A 163 -26.27 1.11 -36.67
N ASP A 164 -26.78 1.24 -37.90
CA ASP A 164 -27.32 0.14 -38.71
C ASP A 164 -26.33 -1.01 -38.89
N ASN A 165 -26.82 -2.22 -38.63
CA ASN A 165 -26.13 -3.47 -38.89
C ASN A 165 -25.99 -3.73 -40.39
N SER A 166 -24.97 -3.17 -41.03
CA SER A 166 -24.49 -3.69 -42.31
C SER A 166 -22.95 -3.72 -42.39
N SER A 167 -22.42 -4.88 -42.79
CA SER A 167 -21.06 -5.11 -43.29
C SER A 167 -19.89 -5.22 -42.29
N TYR A 168 -19.86 -6.29 -41.49
CA TYR A 168 -18.58 -6.85 -41.02
C TYR A 168 -18.17 -8.05 -41.87
N THR A 169 -17.33 -7.80 -42.88
CA THR A 169 -16.63 -8.83 -43.64
C THR A 169 -15.45 -9.38 -42.83
N ARG A 170 -15.47 -10.70 -42.62
CA ARG A 170 -14.51 -11.48 -41.84
C ARG A 170 -13.18 -11.63 -42.61
N LYS A 171 -12.18 -10.79 -42.33
CA LYS A 171 -10.80 -11.01 -42.81
C LYS A 171 -10.13 -12.11 -42.00
N LYS A 172 -9.93 -13.29 -42.62
CA LYS A 172 -9.12 -14.41 -42.08
C LYS A 172 -7.63 -14.04 -42.12
N THR A 173 -6.99 -13.92 -40.95
CA THR A 173 -5.54 -13.72 -40.86
C THR A 173 -4.82 -15.07 -40.90
N LYS A 174 -3.91 -15.19 -41.87
CA LYS A 174 -3.10 -16.36 -42.24
C LYS A 174 -2.09 -16.70 -41.13
N GLN A 175 -2.17 -17.90 -40.57
CA GLN A 175 -1.16 -18.46 -39.66
C GLN A 175 0.18 -18.62 -40.39
N ARG A 176 1.23 -17.92 -39.93
CA ARG A 176 2.61 -18.13 -40.36
C ARG A 176 3.26 -19.15 -39.42
N LYS A 177 3.53 -20.36 -39.93
CA LYS A 177 4.39 -21.38 -39.32
C LYS A 177 5.79 -20.79 -39.08
N ARG A 178 6.26 -20.82 -37.82
CA ARG A 178 7.68 -20.61 -37.49
C ARG A 178 8.36 -21.98 -37.44
N ASN A 179 9.32 -22.18 -38.34
CA ASN A 179 10.24 -23.30 -38.35
C ASN A 179 11.24 -23.17 -37.19
N THR A 180 11.44 -24.25 -36.46
CA THR A 180 12.56 -24.45 -35.52
C THR A 180 13.76 -25.06 -36.25
N PRO A 181 14.99 -24.56 -36.08
CA PRO A 181 16.18 -25.26 -36.57
C PRO A 181 16.64 -26.34 -35.58
N LYS A 182 16.97 -27.51 -36.13
CA LYS A 182 17.60 -28.65 -35.44
C LYS A 182 19.05 -28.26 -35.06
N SER A 183 19.38 -28.38 -33.78
CA SER A 183 20.76 -28.40 -33.29
C SER A 183 21.35 -29.79 -33.55
N HIS A 184 22.41 -29.84 -34.37
CA HIS A 184 23.34 -30.95 -34.41
C HIS A 184 24.41 -30.73 -33.34
N ARG A 185 24.62 -31.72 -32.47
CA ARG A 185 25.81 -31.88 -31.66
C ARG A 185 26.46 -33.20 -32.08
N LYS A 186 27.64 -33.08 -32.70
CA LYS A 186 28.70 -34.09 -32.62
C LYS A 186 29.67 -33.62 -31.56
#